data_AF-A0A8J3BPR9-F1
#
_entry.id   AF-A0A8J3BPR9-F1
#
_cell.length_a   1.000
_cell.length_b   1.000
_cell.length_c   1.000
_cell.angle_alpha   90.00
_cell.angle_beta   90.00
_cell.angle_gamma   90.00
#
_symmetry.space_group_name_H-M   'P 1'
#
loop_
_entity.id
_entity.type
_entity.pdbx_description
1 polymer ?
#
loop_
_entity_poly.entity_id
_entity_poly.type
_entity_poly.pdbx_seq_one_letter_code
_entity_poly.pdbx_strand_id
1 'polypeptide(L)'
;MGGEGSMMAANNSLKNNRNLVAKRKEKKALSGSYANLKLAKFPKATPEQLERIKKKIQSDNRQLRRKQIVIFGIIIVIIVSFIFYFKS
;
A
#
# COMPACT_ATOMS: atom_id res chain seq x y z
N MET A 1 -14.11 11.63 -8.82
CA MET A 1 -13.20 12.54 -8.09
C MET A 1 -13.36 12.46 -6.56
N GLY A 2 -13.45 11.27 -5.94
CA GLY A 2 -13.51 11.12 -4.47
C GLY A 2 -12.32 10.38 -3.85
N GLY A 3 -11.59 9.59 -4.64
CA GLY A 3 -10.43 8.81 -4.19
C GLY A 3 -9.07 9.35 -4.66
N GLU A 4 -9.05 10.37 -5.51
CA GLU A 4 -7.80 10.89 -6.10
C GLU A 4 -6.89 11.51 -5.03
N GLY A 5 -7.46 12.23 -4.05
CA GLY A 5 -6.70 12.81 -2.94
C GLY A 5 -6.10 11.75 -1.99
N SER A 6 -6.85 10.70 -1.66
CA SER A 6 -6.36 9.63 -0.78
C SER A 6 -5.30 8.75 -1.46
N MET A 7 -5.47 8.48 -2.76
CA MET A 7 -4.45 7.80 -3.57
C MET A 7 -3.18 8.64 -3.71
N MET A 8 -3.30 9.96 -3.91
CA MET A 8 -2.17 10.87 -3.99
C MET A 8 -1.42 10.97 -2.66
N ALA A 9 -2.14 11.06 -1.54
CA ALA A 9 -1.55 11.03 -0.20
C ALA A 9 -0.78 9.73 0.06
N ALA A 10 -1.37 8.58 -0.28
CA ALA A 10 -0.70 7.28 -0.14
C ALA A 10 0.58 7.20 -1.00
N ASN A 11 0.53 7.69 -2.24
CA ASN A 11 1.71 7.73 -3.11
C ASN A 11 2.81 8.62 -2.53
N ASN A 12 2.45 9.80 -2.01
CA ASN A 12 3.38 10.70 -1.34
C ASN A 12 4.00 10.08 -0.09
N SER A 13 3.21 9.40 0.74
CA SER A 13 3.70 8.68 1.92
C SER A 13 4.70 7.57 1.54
N LEU A 14 4.39 6.78 0.50
CA LEU A 14 5.30 5.74 0.01
C LEU A 14 6.62 6.33 -0.52
N LYS A 15 6.54 7.42 -1.30
CA LYS A 15 7.72 8.13 -1.83
C LYS A 15 8.56 8.70 -0.69
N ASN A 16 7.92 9.34 0.29
CA ASN A 16 8.62 9.91 1.44
C ASN A 16 9.32 8.82 2.28
N ASN A 17 8.63 7.71 2.55
CA ASN A 17 9.20 6.58 3.29
C ASN A 17 10.42 5.98 2.61
N ARG A 18 10.41 5.85 1.27
CA ARG A 18 11.58 5.39 0.50
C ARG A 18 12.76 6.36 0.64
N ASN A 19 12.50 7.66 0.56
CA ASN A 19 13.54 8.69 0.73
C ASN A 19 14.16 8.67 2.14
N LEU A 20 13.38 8.33 3.17
CA LEU A 20 13.91 8.18 4.54
C LEU A 20 14.91 7.01 4.67
N VAL A 21 14.74 5.93 3.90
CA VAL A 21 15.71 4.81 3.89
C VAL A 21 17.07 5.25 3.33
N ALA A 22 17.07 6.07 2.27
CA ALA A 22 18.29 6.64 1.70
C ALA A 22 18.97 7.60 2.68
N LYS A 23 18.21 8.53 3.29
CA LYS A 23 18.72 9.50 4.27
C LYS A 23 19.30 8.86 5.54
N ARG A 24 18.79 7.70 5.97
CA ARG A 24 19.35 6.93 7.11
C ARG A 24 20.73 6.35 6.82
N LYS A 25 21.07 6.05 5.56
CA LYS A 25 22.43 5.60 5.19
C LYS A 25 23.45 6.74 5.26
N GLU A 26 23.02 7.96 4.96
CA GLU A 26 23.85 9.17 5.03
C GLU A 26 24.03 9.67 6.47
N LYS A 27 22.99 9.55 7.32
CA LYS A 27 23.06 9.89 8.76
C LYS A 27 23.72 8.80 9.63
N LYS A 28 24.86 8.24 9.19
CA LYS A 28 25.75 7.48 10.09
C LYS A 28 26.36 8.35 11.21
N ALA A 29 26.19 9.67 11.15
CA ALA A 29 26.64 10.62 12.14
C ALA A 29 25.55 10.95 13.19
N LEU A 30 25.08 9.95 13.96
CA LEU A 30 24.55 10.28 15.29
C LEU A 30 25.76 10.72 16.14
N SER A 31 26.07 12.00 16.12
CA SER A 31 27.04 12.62 17.03
C SER A 31 26.41 12.67 18.44
N GLY A 32 26.89 11.81 19.33
CA GLY A 32 26.43 11.68 20.72
C GLY A 32 26.66 10.27 21.27
N SER A 33 26.42 10.07 22.57
CA SER A 33 26.71 8.85 23.37
C SER A 33 26.33 7.48 22.73
N TYR A 34 25.48 7.47 21.70
CA TYR A 34 25.05 6.30 20.95
C TYR A 34 25.86 6.00 19.66
N ALA A 35 26.89 6.79 19.34
CA ALA A 35 27.71 6.66 18.13
C ALA A 35 28.43 5.31 17.99
N ASN A 36 28.69 4.61 19.10
CA ASN A 36 29.39 3.33 19.12
C ASN A 36 28.48 2.10 19.10
N LEU A 37 27.15 2.27 19.05
CA LEU A 37 26.23 1.14 18.91
C LEU A 37 26.30 0.61 17.48
N LYS A 38 26.98 -0.52 17.29
CA LYS A 38 26.94 -1.28 16.04
C LYS A 38 25.49 -1.66 15.76
N LEU A 39 24.89 -1.02 14.75
CA LEU A 39 23.59 -1.41 14.22
C LEU A 39 23.61 -2.92 13.94
N ALA A 40 22.74 -3.67 14.61
CA ALA A 40 22.64 -5.11 14.44
C ALA A 40 22.45 -5.44 12.94
N LYS A 41 23.22 -6.41 12.43
CA LYS A 41 23.05 -6.88 11.05
C LYS A 41 21.72 -7.62 10.97
N PHE A 42 20.70 -6.96 10.43
CA PHE A 42 19.43 -7.62 10.16
C PHE A 42 19.62 -8.72 9.10
N PRO A 43 19.03 -9.91 9.29
CA PRO A 43 19.06 -10.95 8.26
C PRO A 43 18.37 -10.42 7.00
N LYS A 44 19.02 -10.62 5.83
CA LYS A 44 18.37 -10.34 4.56
C LYS A 44 17.25 -11.36 4.34
N ALA A 45 16.13 -10.92 3.80
CA ALA A 45 15.04 -11.82 3.44
C ALA A 45 15.56 -12.89 2.46
N THR A 46 15.21 -14.15 2.73
CA THR A 46 15.57 -15.25 1.83
C THR A 46 14.75 -15.15 0.53
N PRO A 47 15.26 -15.69 -0.60
CA PRO A 47 14.49 -15.71 -1.85
C PRO A 47 13.12 -16.38 -1.68
N GLU A 48 13.04 -17.46 -0.90
CA GLU A 48 11.78 -18.15 -0.60
C GLU A 48 10.79 -17.27 0.17
N GLN A 49 11.26 -16.49 1.16
CA GLN A 49 10.42 -15.55 1.90
C GLN A 49 9.88 -14.46 0.96
N LEU A 50 10.71 -13.94 0.06
CA LEU A 50 10.30 -12.96 -0.94
C LEU A 50 9.24 -13.52 -1.90
N GLU A 51 9.40 -14.76 -2.36
CA GLU A 51 8.41 -15.42 -3.20
C GLU A 51 7.08 -15.65 -2.48
N ARG A 52 7.11 -16.09 -1.23
CA ARG A 52 5.90 -16.27 -0.41
C ARG A 52 5.16 -14.95 -0.25
N ILE A 53 5.87 -13.85 0.04
CA ILE A 53 5.28 -12.51 0.16
C ILE A 53 4.66 -12.07 -1.17
N LYS A 54 5.37 -12.24 -2.29
CA LYS A 54 4.85 -11.89 -3.62
C LYS A 54 3.56 -12.66 -3.94
N LYS A 55 3.56 -13.98 -3.74
CA LYS A 55 2.39 -14.85 -3.99
C LYS A 55 1.21 -14.43 -3.11
N LYS A 56 1.45 -14.14 -1.84
CA LYS A 56 0.42 -13.68 -0.90
C LYS A 56 -0.19 -12.34 -1.34
N ILE A 57 0.63 -11.34 -1.67
CA ILE A 57 0.16 -10.03 -2.15
C ILE A 57 -0.69 -10.18 -3.42
N GLN A 58 -0.26 -11.01 -4.36
CA GLN A 58 -1.03 -11.25 -5.59
C GLN A 58 -2.38 -11.91 -5.31
N SER A 59 -2.42 -12.89 -4.40
CA SER A 59 -3.67 -13.54 -4.00
C SER A 59 -4.63 -12.56 -3.32
N ASP A 60 -4.13 -11.78 -2.36
CA ASP A 60 -4.90 -10.81 -1.60
C ASP A 60 -5.48 -9.74 -2.54
N ASN A 61 -4.69 -9.25 -3.51
CA ASN A 61 -5.14 -8.29 -4.52
C ASN A 61 -6.22 -8.86 -5.46
N ARG A 62 -6.12 -10.12 -5.85
CA ARG A 62 -7.15 -10.77 -6.68
C ARG A 62 -8.48 -10.87 -5.93
N GLN A 63 -8.44 -11.20 -4.65
CA GLN A 63 -9.64 -11.27 -3.81
C GLN A 63 -10.27 -9.88 -3.61
N LEU A 64 -9.46 -8.87 -3.32
CA LEU A 64 -9.91 -7.48 -3.19
C LEU A 64 -10.56 -6.97 -4.48
N ARG A 65 -9.95 -7.21 -5.64
CA ARG A 65 -10.53 -6.81 -6.94
C ARG A 65 -11.88 -7.47 -7.21
N ARG A 66 -12.02 -8.77 -6.92
CA ARG A 66 -13.32 -9.46 -7.08
C ARG A 66 -14.40 -8.83 -6.21
N LYS A 67 -14.09 -8.58 -4.92
CA LYS A 67 -15.03 -7.91 -4.00
C LYS A 67 -15.41 -6.52 -4.48
N GLN A 68 -14.44 -5.74 -4.96
CA GLN A 68 -14.68 -4.40 -5.51
C GLN A 68 -15.62 -4.43 -6.73
N ILE A 69 -15.40 -5.36 -7.67
CA ILE A 69 -16.24 -5.49 -8.86
C ILE A 69 -17.68 -5.88 -8.47
N VAL A 70 -17.85 -6.83 -7.55
CA VAL A 70 -19.18 -7.26 -7.08
C VAL A 70 -19.92 -6.10 -6.41
N ILE A 71 -19.29 -5.39 -5.48
CA ILE A 71 -19.90 -4.25 -4.79
C ILE A 71 -20.25 -3.14 -5.78
N PHE A 72 -19.33 -2.83 -6.71
CA PHE A 72 -19.57 -1.81 -7.72
C PHE A 72 -20.73 -2.18 -8.64
N GLY A 73 -20.85 -3.45 -9.04
CA GLY A 73 -21.97 -3.96 -9.82
C GLY A 73 -23.31 -3.81 -9.09
N ILE A 74 -23.37 -4.16 -7.80
CA ILE A 74 -24.57 -3.98 -6.97
C ILE A 74 -24.99 -2.50 -6.92
N ILE A 75 -24.03 -1.59 -6.70
CA ILE A 75 -24.31 -0.15 -6.66
C ILE A 75 -24.89 0.33 -8.00
N ILE A 76 -24.33 -0.11 -9.12
CA ILE A 76 -24.86 0.26 -10.45
C ILE A 76 -26.30 -0.23 -10.61
N VAL A 77 -26.60 -1.48 -10.26
CA VAL A 77 -27.95 -2.04 -10.37
C VAL A 77 -28.94 -1.23 -9.53
N ILE A 78 -28.57 -0.82 -8.32
CA ILE A 78 -29.40 0.02 -7.46
C ILE A 78 -29.66 1.38 -8.11
N ILE A 79 -28.61 2.04 -8.62
CA ILE A 79 -28.74 3.35 -9.27
C ILE A 79 -29.65 3.26 -10.50
N VAL A 80 -29.43 2.25 -11.35
CA VAL A 80 -30.25 2.04 -12.57
C VAL A 80 -31.71 1.79 -12.18
N SER A 81 -31.97 0.91 -11.21
CA SER A 81 -33.32 0.61 -10.74
C SER A 81 -34.02 1.86 -10.20
N PHE A 82 -33.29 2.70 -9.45
CA PHE A 82 -33.81 3.95 -8.91
C PHE A 82 -34.19 4.95 -10.01
N ILE A 83 -33.36 5.06 -11.06
CA ILE A 83 -33.65 5.92 -12.21
C ILE A 83 -34.90 5.44 -12.96
N PHE A 84 -35.05 4.12 -13.16
CA PHE A 84 -36.25 3.56 -13.79
C PHE A 84 -37.51 3.80 -12.97
N TYR A 85 -37.44 3.62 -11.65
CA TYR A 85 -38.58 3.88 -10.75
C TYR A 85 -39.03 5.35 -10.78
N PHE A 86 -38.11 6.30 -10.85
CA PHE A 86 -38.46 7.74 -10.90
C PHE A 86 -38.91 8.22 -12.28
N LYS A 87 -38.55 7.48 -13.34
CA LYS A 87 -38.88 7.84 -14.73
C LYS A 87 -40.18 7.20 -15.22
N SER A 88 -40.59 6.09 -14.61
CA SER A 88 -41.89 5.44 -14.83
C SER A 88 -42.97 6.01 -13.91
#